data_AF-A0A5C8AD66-F1
#
_entry.id   AF-A0A5C8AD66-F1
#
_cell.length_a   1.000
_cell.length_b   1.000
_cell.length_c   1.000
_cell.angle_alpha   90.00
_cell.angle_beta   90.00
_cell.angle_gamma   90.00
#
_symmetry.space_group_name_H-M   'P 1'
#
loop_
_entity.id
_entity.type
_entity.pdbx_description
1 polymer ?
#
loop_
_entity_poly.entity_id
_entity_poly.type
_entity_poly.pdbx_seq_one_letter_code
_entity_poly.pdbx_strand_id
1 'polypeptide(L)'
;MKYRFFLLAFTVTFSFIFYYSHVFKVDFNQQTEHFQTKFTEQEQKLDFFLQEKKVLLSRLDNFRSHNFFEENPPFSLHVYRNDSLIFWNTNKLPIRQFADIHYPSEGIIHLQNGWYFAKIVKHKKYILCGSFLIKHDFPYENKDLKNEFVAPLDVEFEATISLEQNPGTSIFGSNKSFLFSLLPNDSQIASEFESQLLLFLLLASLITWFVALFKSTHLIPHKIKWALPVLIIGLRILSLKFNWFGFMGETQGFQ
;
A
#
# COMPACT_ATOMS: atom_id res chain seq x y z
N MET A 1 41.28 -14.26 24.86
CA MET A 1 40.86 -15.03 23.66
C MET A 1 39.52 -15.75 23.81
N LYS A 2 39.17 -16.30 24.99
CA LYS A 2 38.00 -17.19 25.19
C LYS A 2 36.62 -16.61 24.82
N TYR A 3 36.39 -15.30 24.99
CA TYR A 3 35.08 -14.68 24.75
C TYR A 3 34.93 -14.04 23.36
N ARG A 4 35.95 -14.08 22.51
CA ARG A 4 35.93 -13.38 21.21
C ARG A 4 34.83 -13.91 20.27
N PHE A 5 34.53 -15.21 20.32
CA PHE A 5 33.47 -15.81 19.50
C PHE A 5 32.06 -15.41 19.97
N PHE A 6 31.84 -15.31 21.29
CA PHE A 6 30.59 -14.80 21.83
C PHE A 6 30.39 -13.31 21.50
N LEU A 7 31.44 -12.49 21.65
CA LEU A 7 31.40 -11.08 21.29
C LEU A 7 31.02 -10.90 19.81
N LEU A 8 31.62 -11.70 18.91
CA LEU A 8 31.29 -11.68 17.49
C LEU A 8 29.84 -12.09 17.20
N ALA A 9 29.34 -13.14 17.87
CA ALA A 9 27.94 -13.57 17.74
C ALA A 9 26.95 -12.47 18.21
N PHE A 10 27.25 -11.79 19.32
CA PHE A 10 26.45 -10.67 19.80
C PHE A 10 26.47 -9.48 18.83
N THR A 11 27.63 -9.13 18.27
CA THR A 11 27.71 -8.03 17.30
C THR A 11 26.90 -8.32 16.04
N VAL A 12 27.00 -9.54 15.48
CA VAL A 12 26.24 -9.91 14.27
C VAL A 12 24.74 -9.94 14.55
N THR A 13 24.33 -10.44 15.72
CA THR A 13 22.92 -10.44 16.13
C THR A 13 22.39 -9.02 16.33
N PHE A 14 23.19 -8.13 16.92
CA PHE A 14 22.81 -6.72 17.07
C PHE A 14 22.67 -6.03 15.70
N SER A 15 23.58 -6.28 14.76
CA SER A 15 23.47 -5.79 13.38
C SER A 15 22.21 -6.29 12.68
N PHE A 16 21.86 -7.58 12.85
CA PHE A 16 20.61 -8.13 12.34
C PHE A 16 19.39 -7.42 12.93
N ILE A 17 19.30 -7.28 14.26
CA ILE A 17 18.17 -6.63 14.93
C ILE A 17 18.05 -5.16 14.52
N PHE A 18 19.17 -4.44 14.45
CA PHE A 18 19.20 -3.04 14.03
C PHE A 18 18.72 -2.88 12.59
N TYR A 19 19.21 -3.71 11.68
CA TYR A 19 18.82 -3.65 10.27
C TYR A 19 17.35 -4.07 10.08
N TYR A 20 16.90 -5.13 10.75
CA TYR A 20 15.49 -5.52 10.79
C TYR A 20 14.61 -4.36 11.27
N SER A 21 14.98 -3.72 12.39
CA SER A 21 14.23 -2.58 12.90
C SER A 21 14.27 -1.37 11.96
N HIS A 22 15.29 -1.22 11.13
CA HIS A 22 15.37 -0.12 10.17
C HIS A 22 14.44 -0.37 8.97
N VAL A 23 14.50 -1.58 8.38
CA VAL A 23 13.70 -1.98 7.22
C VAL A 23 12.20 -1.95 7.53
N PHE A 24 11.79 -2.40 8.72
CA PHE A 24 10.37 -2.51 9.08
C PHE A 24 9.83 -1.30 9.87
N LYS A 25 10.61 -0.22 10.04
CA LYS A 25 10.12 1.00 10.71
C LYS A 25 9.47 1.92 9.69
N VAL A 26 8.17 1.74 9.47
CA VAL A 26 7.35 2.68 8.71
C VAL A 26 6.66 3.64 9.68
N ASP A 27 6.79 4.95 9.46
CA ASP A 27 5.98 5.95 10.16
C ASP A 27 4.65 6.15 9.42
N PHE A 28 3.66 5.34 9.78
CA PHE A 28 2.34 5.38 9.15
C PHE A 28 1.64 6.73 9.31
N ASN A 29 1.88 7.45 10.41
CA ASN A 29 1.23 8.75 10.65
C ASN A 29 1.79 9.80 9.69
N GLN A 30 3.12 9.88 9.56
CA GLN A 30 3.75 10.82 8.64
C GLN A 30 3.38 10.52 7.18
N GLN A 31 3.37 9.24 6.79
CA GLN A 31 2.96 8.84 5.44
C GLN A 31 1.48 9.12 5.16
N THR A 32 0.60 8.90 6.14
CA THR A 32 -0.83 9.26 6.03
C THR A 32 -1.01 10.77 5.86
N GLU A 33 -0.26 11.60 6.61
CA GLU A 33 -0.32 13.06 6.48
C GLU A 33 0.18 13.55 5.11
N HIS A 34 1.25 12.93 4.60
CA HIS A 34 1.74 13.20 3.25
C HIS A 34 0.69 12.85 2.19
N PHE A 35 0.11 11.65 2.29
CA PHE A 35 -0.96 11.19 1.43
C PHE A 35 -2.16 12.14 1.47
N GLN A 36 -2.61 12.55 2.67
CA GLN A 36 -3.71 13.49 2.85
C GLN A 36 -3.44 14.82 2.13
N THR A 37 -2.22 15.33 2.21
CA THR A 37 -1.82 16.58 1.54
C THR A 37 -1.93 16.43 0.03
N LYS A 38 -1.37 15.34 -0.53
CA LYS A 38 -1.44 15.04 -1.97
C LYS A 38 -2.85 14.79 -2.46
N PHE A 39 -3.66 14.08 -1.67
CA PHE A 39 -5.06 13.83 -1.95
C PHE A 39 -5.86 15.13 -2.01
N THR A 40 -5.66 16.02 -1.02
CA THR A 40 -6.32 17.33 -0.98
C THR A 40 -5.93 18.18 -2.20
N GLU A 41 -4.66 18.14 -2.61
CA GLU A 41 -4.18 18.82 -3.83
C GLU A 41 -4.86 18.27 -5.09
N GLN A 42 -4.99 16.95 -5.23
CA GLN A 42 -5.68 16.31 -6.35
C GLN A 42 -7.18 16.63 -6.35
N GLU A 43 -7.82 16.63 -5.18
CA GLU A 43 -9.23 16.98 -5.02
C GLU A 43 -9.51 18.42 -5.48
N GLN A 44 -8.66 19.38 -5.10
CA GLN A 44 -8.79 20.78 -5.51
C GLN A 44 -8.57 20.96 -7.01
N LYS A 45 -7.57 20.28 -7.58
CA LYS A 45 -7.32 20.30 -9.03
C LYS A 45 -8.50 19.70 -9.80
N LEU A 46 -9.11 18.64 -9.28
CA LEU A 46 -10.30 18.02 -9.85
C LEU A 46 -11.50 18.99 -9.82
N ASP A 47 -11.70 19.70 -8.70
CA ASP A 47 -12.74 20.72 -8.59
C ASP A 47 -12.57 21.82 -9.64
N PHE A 48 -11.36 22.37 -9.77
CA PHE A 48 -11.06 23.39 -10.75
C PHE A 48 -11.32 22.90 -12.18
N PHE A 49 -10.84 21.70 -12.51
CA PHE A 49 -11.07 21.05 -13.80
C PHE A 49 -12.57 20.91 -14.10
N LEU A 50 -13.37 20.40 -13.15
CA LEU A 50 -14.81 20.25 -13.34
C LEU A 50 -15.54 21.59 -13.49
N GLN A 51 -15.14 22.63 -12.75
CA GLN A 51 -15.72 23.96 -12.91
C GLN A 51 -15.40 24.57 -14.27
N GLU A 52 -14.16 24.40 -14.77
CA GLU A 52 -13.78 24.83 -16.12
C GLU A 52 -14.66 24.17 -17.18
N LYS A 53 -14.84 22.83 -17.11
CA LYS A 53 -15.69 22.08 -18.03
C LYS A 53 -17.17 22.47 -17.91
N LYS A 54 -17.65 22.79 -16.72
CA LYS A 54 -19.00 23.32 -16.50
C LYS A 54 -19.18 24.68 -17.18
N VAL A 55 -18.21 25.59 -17.03
CA VAL A 55 -18.24 26.91 -17.67
C VAL A 55 -18.22 26.76 -19.19
N LEU A 56 -17.34 25.91 -19.72
CA LEU A 56 -17.32 25.59 -21.15
C LEU A 56 -18.69 25.09 -21.63
N LEU A 57 -19.28 24.11 -20.93
CA LEU A 57 -20.60 23.58 -21.27
C LEU A 57 -21.68 24.66 -21.24
N SER A 58 -21.62 25.60 -20.29
CA SER A 58 -22.61 26.68 -20.17
C SER A 58 -22.59 27.68 -21.33
N ARG A 59 -21.43 27.82 -22.01
CA ARG A 59 -21.24 28.67 -23.19
C ARG A 59 -21.70 28.01 -24.49
N LEU A 60 -21.97 26.71 -24.47
CA LEU A 60 -22.39 25.94 -25.63
C LEU A 60 -23.91 25.75 -25.62
N ASP A 61 -24.56 25.97 -26.76
CA ASP A 61 -25.99 25.68 -26.93
C ASP A 61 -26.28 24.17 -26.79
N ASN A 62 -25.37 23.34 -27.30
CA ASN A 62 -25.44 21.89 -27.26
C ASN A 62 -24.06 21.28 -27.01
N PHE A 63 -24.05 20.11 -26.36
CA PHE A 63 -22.82 19.37 -26.12
C PHE A 63 -22.18 18.93 -27.45
N ARG A 64 -20.86 19.15 -27.57
CA ARG A 64 -20.03 18.69 -28.69
C ARG A 64 -18.77 18.05 -28.12
N SER A 65 -18.55 16.76 -28.38
CA SER A 65 -17.45 15.97 -27.82
C SER A 65 -16.06 16.56 -28.09
N HIS A 66 -15.83 17.09 -29.30
CA HIS A 66 -14.54 17.66 -29.70
C HIS A 66 -14.06 18.79 -28.78
N ASN A 67 -14.99 19.56 -28.17
CA ASN A 67 -14.63 20.66 -27.27
C ASN A 67 -14.08 20.18 -25.91
N PHE A 68 -14.30 18.92 -25.57
CA PHE A 68 -13.92 18.32 -24.28
C PHE A 68 -12.73 17.35 -24.43
N PHE A 69 -12.29 17.08 -25.66
CA PHE A 69 -11.16 16.21 -25.92
C PHE A 69 -9.85 16.94 -25.65
N GLU A 70 -8.98 16.30 -24.88
CA GLU A 70 -7.62 16.73 -24.58
C GLU A 70 -6.70 15.54 -24.77
N GLU A 71 -5.48 15.77 -25.27
CA GLU A 71 -4.53 14.69 -25.54
C GLU A 71 -4.04 14.03 -24.24
N ASN A 72 -3.77 14.83 -23.20
CA ASN A 72 -3.28 14.37 -21.90
C ASN A 72 -4.08 15.01 -20.76
N PRO A 73 -5.35 14.61 -20.57
CA PRO A 73 -6.19 15.21 -19.54
C PRO A 73 -5.66 14.82 -18.14
N PRO A 74 -5.62 15.77 -17.18
CA PRO A 74 -5.16 15.48 -15.81
C PRO A 74 -6.12 14.55 -15.05
N PHE A 75 -7.38 14.48 -15.46
CA PHE A 75 -8.43 13.71 -14.81
C PHE A 75 -9.26 12.93 -15.83
N SER A 76 -9.86 11.84 -15.38
CA SER A 76 -10.87 11.13 -16.15
C SER A 76 -12.16 11.94 -16.14
N LEU A 77 -12.79 12.12 -17.30
CA LEU A 77 -14.03 12.88 -17.46
C LEU A 77 -15.06 12.03 -18.19
N HIS A 78 -16.22 11.89 -17.57
CA HIS A 78 -17.39 11.24 -18.14
C HIS A 78 -18.56 12.22 -18.13
N VAL A 79 -19.22 12.37 -19.28
CA VAL A 79 -20.37 13.27 -19.43
C VAL A 79 -21.59 12.45 -19.75
N TYR A 80 -22.60 12.57 -18.91
CA TYR A 80 -23.91 11.96 -19.09
C TYR A 80 -24.91 13.02 -19.54
N ARG A 81 -25.86 12.61 -20.37
CA ARG A 81 -27.06 13.37 -20.69
C ARG A 81 -28.26 12.55 -20.23
N ASN A 82 -28.95 13.03 -19.20
CA ASN A 82 -29.85 12.21 -18.40
C ASN A 82 -29.06 10.99 -17.89
N ASP A 83 -29.43 9.77 -18.30
CA ASP A 83 -28.81 8.53 -17.83
C ASP A 83 -27.84 7.92 -18.84
N SER A 84 -27.66 8.53 -20.02
CA SER A 84 -26.80 7.98 -21.08
C SER A 84 -25.43 8.68 -21.10
N LEU A 85 -24.36 7.89 -21.07
CA LEU A 85 -23.00 8.35 -21.31
C LEU A 85 -22.88 8.84 -22.76
N ILE A 86 -22.51 10.10 -22.95
CA ILE A 86 -22.38 10.75 -24.26
C ILE A 86 -20.93 11.14 -24.59
N PHE A 87 -20.03 11.12 -23.61
CA PHE A 87 -18.60 11.38 -23.80
C PHE A 87 -17.76 10.81 -22.66
N TRP A 88 -16.57 10.36 -23.00
CA TRP A 88 -15.50 9.98 -22.07
C TRP A 88 -14.15 10.31 -22.68
N ASN A 89 -13.19 10.77 -21.88
CA ASN A 89 -11.83 11.05 -22.35
C ASN A 89 -10.86 9.88 -22.16
N THR A 90 -11.27 8.79 -21.50
CA THR A 90 -10.44 7.63 -21.21
C THR A 90 -11.26 6.35 -21.15
N ASN A 91 -10.64 5.22 -21.52
CA ASN A 91 -11.22 3.88 -21.38
C ASN A 91 -10.66 3.11 -20.17
N LYS A 92 -9.93 3.78 -19.27
CA LYS A 92 -9.29 3.14 -18.10
C LYS A 92 -10.28 2.77 -16.98
N LEU A 93 -11.48 3.37 -16.98
CA LEU A 93 -12.51 3.12 -15.95
C LEU A 93 -13.52 2.07 -16.48
N PRO A 94 -13.76 0.96 -15.75
CA PRO A 94 -14.69 -0.08 -16.17
C PRO A 94 -16.14 0.32 -15.84
N ILE A 95 -16.66 1.31 -16.56
CA ILE A 95 -18.02 1.85 -16.37
C ILE A 95 -18.97 1.37 -17.46
N ARG A 96 -20.27 1.43 -17.17
CA ARG A 96 -21.34 1.10 -18.12
C ARG A 96 -21.76 2.34 -18.91
N GLN A 97 -22.37 2.10 -20.07
CA GLN A 97 -22.91 3.16 -20.92
C GLN A 97 -24.08 3.92 -20.26
N PHE A 98 -24.84 3.25 -19.40
CA PHE A 98 -25.92 3.86 -18.63
C PHE A 98 -25.49 4.10 -17.19
N ALA A 99 -25.94 5.22 -16.63
CA ALA A 99 -25.78 5.52 -15.22
C ALA A 99 -26.40 4.40 -14.37
N ASP A 100 -25.68 3.95 -13.36
CA ASP A 100 -26.16 2.97 -12.39
C ASP A 100 -25.80 3.38 -10.96
N ILE A 101 -26.04 2.49 -10.00
CA ILE A 101 -25.79 2.75 -8.57
C ILE A 101 -24.30 2.94 -8.26
N HIS A 102 -23.39 2.48 -9.11
CA HIS A 102 -21.94 2.57 -8.90
C HIS A 102 -21.37 3.82 -9.58
N TYR A 103 -21.85 4.18 -10.77
CA TYR A 103 -21.32 5.31 -11.54
C TYR A 103 -22.37 5.97 -12.46
N PRO A 104 -22.42 7.31 -12.57
CA PRO A 104 -21.60 8.31 -11.89
C PRO A 104 -22.02 8.51 -10.42
N SER A 105 -21.05 8.55 -9.51
CA SER A 105 -21.25 8.78 -8.07
C SER A 105 -20.20 9.76 -7.52
N GLU A 106 -20.43 10.28 -6.31
CA GLU A 106 -19.59 11.28 -5.65
C GLU A 106 -18.93 10.67 -4.42
N GLY A 107 -17.64 10.94 -4.22
CA GLY A 107 -16.83 10.37 -3.16
C GLY A 107 -15.96 9.20 -3.63
N ILE A 108 -15.74 8.24 -2.75
CA ILE A 108 -14.90 7.06 -3.00
C ILE A 108 -15.72 5.97 -3.69
N ILE A 109 -15.17 5.43 -4.77
CA ILE A 109 -15.80 4.41 -5.59
C ILE A 109 -14.84 3.24 -5.75
N HIS A 110 -15.31 2.03 -5.47
CA HIS A 110 -14.61 0.81 -5.82
C HIS A 110 -15.14 0.25 -7.13
N LEU A 111 -14.27 0.14 -8.12
CA LEU A 111 -14.57 -0.45 -9.43
C LEU A 111 -13.73 -1.72 -9.61
N GLN A 112 -14.00 -2.48 -10.68
CA GLN A 112 -13.40 -3.81 -10.91
C GLN A 112 -11.86 -3.85 -10.94
N ASN A 113 -11.21 -2.71 -11.16
CA ASN A 113 -9.77 -2.59 -11.33
C ASN A 113 -9.11 -1.63 -10.32
N GLY A 114 -9.86 -1.05 -9.39
CA GLY A 114 -9.29 -0.08 -8.47
C GLY A 114 -10.27 0.79 -7.70
N TRP A 115 -9.66 1.55 -6.79
CA TRP A 115 -10.30 2.58 -5.98
C TRP A 115 -10.12 3.94 -6.63
N TYR A 116 -11.22 4.66 -6.78
CA TYR A 116 -11.27 5.96 -7.42
C TYR A 116 -11.89 6.99 -6.47
N PHE A 117 -11.47 8.24 -6.62
CA PHE A 117 -12.22 9.37 -6.10
C PHE A 117 -12.93 10.08 -7.25
N ALA A 118 -14.20 10.39 -7.08
CA ALA A 118 -15.01 11.06 -8.09
C ALA A 118 -15.80 12.23 -7.51
N LYS A 119 -15.99 13.24 -8.35
CA LYS A 119 -16.86 14.39 -8.09
C LYS A 119 -17.82 14.61 -9.23
N ILE A 120 -19.00 15.13 -8.88
CA ILE A 120 -20.07 15.38 -9.84
C ILE A 120 -20.41 16.86 -9.89
N VAL A 121 -20.55 17.37 -11.11
CA VAL A 121 -21.13 18.69 -11.37
C VAL A 121 -22.30 18.54 -12.33
N LYS A 122 -23.47 19.05 -11.92
CA LYS A 122 -24.67 19.05 -12.76
C LYS A 122 -24.85 20.39 -13.46
N HIS A 123 -25.24 20.35 -14.74
CA HIS A 123 -25.60 21.54 -15.52
C HIS A 123 -26.72 21.23 -16.51
N LYS A 124 -27.91 21.79 -16.29
CA LYS A 124 -29.13 21.50 -17.08
C LYS A 124 -29.39 19.98 -17.11
N LYS A 125 -29.45 19.38 -18.31
CA LYS A 125 -29.63 17.94 -18.55
C LYS A 125 -28.33 17.12 -18.55
N TYR A 126 -27.20 17.75 -18.22
CA TYR A 126 -25.89 17.13 -18.25
C TYR A 126 -25.33 16.90 -16.85
N ILE A 127 -24.64 15.78 -16.69
CA ILE A 127 -23.91 15.42 -15.49
C ILE A 127 -22.46 15.22 -15.90
N LEU A 128 -21.55 16.00 -15.34
CA LEU A 128 -20.12 15.84 -15.52
C LEU A 128 -19.60 15.09 -14.29
N CYS A 129 -19.00 13.93 -14.51
CA CYS A 129 -18.32 13.17 -13.48
C CYS A 129 -16.82 13.17 -13.78
N GLY A 130 -16.05 13.79 -12.89
CA GLY A 130 -14.60 13.82 -12.97
C GLY A 130 -14.02 12.89 -11.91
N SER A 131 -12.97 12.15 -12.24
CA SER A 131 -12.36 11.19 -11.31
C SER A 131 -10.87 10.98 -11.52
N PHE A 132 -10.17 10.56 -10.47
CA PHE A 132 -8.81 10.03 -10.53
C PHE A 132 -8.72 8.70 -9.79
N LEU A 133 -7.76 7.87 -10.22
CA LEU A 133 -7.44 6.61 -9.57
C LEU A 133 -6.60 6.89 -8.31
N ILE A 134 -6.91 6.19 -7.23
CA ILE A 134 -6.17 6.22 -5.96
C ILE A 134 -5.23 5.02 -5.89
N LYS A 135 -5.79 3.83 -6.11
CA LYS A 135 -5.10 2.55 -5.96
C LYS A 135 -5.62 1.52 -6.95
N HIS A 136 -4.72 0.81 -7.60
CA HIS A 136 -5.07 -0.38 -8.37
C HIS A 136 -5.49 -1.53 -7.44
N ASP A 137 -6.56 -2.22 -7.85
CA ASP A 137 -7.14 -3.32 -7.08
C ASP A 137 -7.72 -4.37 -8.04
N PHE A 138 -6.80 -5.13 -8.63
CA PHE A 138 -7.07 -6.23 -9.53
C PHE A 138 -7.28 -7.53 -8.74
N PRO A 139 -8.20 -8.42 -9.19
CA PRO A 139 -8.37 -9.74 -8.58
C PRO A 139 -7.14 -10.65 -8.67
N TYR A 140 -6.25 -10.39 -9.63
CA TYR A 140 -5.01 -11.14 -9.84
C TYR A 140 -3.86 -10.16 -10.09
N GLU A 141 -2.77 -10.36 -9.36
CA GLU A 141 -1.53 -9.59 -9.48
C GLU A 141 -0.50 -10.37 -10.30
N ASN A 142 0.21 -9.67 -11.17
CA ASN A 142 1.32 -10.21 -11.94
C ASN A 142 2.36 -9.10 -12.21
N LYS A 143 3.41 -9.41 -12.95
CA LYS A 143 4.48 -8.46 -13.26
C LYS A 143 4.01 -7.15 -13.93
N ASP A 144 2.89 -7.19 -14.64
CA ASP A 144 2.31 -6.07 -15.39
C ASP A 144 1.10 -5.43 -14.66
N LEU A 145 0.44 -6.18 -13.76
CA LEU A 145 -0.72 -5.76 -12.98
C LEU A 145 -0.38 -5.78 -11.50
N LYS A 146 -0.08 -4.62 -10.94
CA LYS A 146 0.28 -4.46 -9.53
C LYS A 146 -0.80 -3.73 -8.75
N ASN A 147 -1.07 -4.20 -7.54
CA ASN A 147 -2.09 -3.63 -6.66
C ASN A 147 -1.53 -2.50 -5.79
N GLU A 148 -1.03 -1.45 -6.44
CA GLU A 148 -0.31 -0.34 -5.80
C GLU A 148 -1.09 0.99 -5.85
N PHE A 149 -0.71 1.92 -4.98
CA PHE A 149 -1.18 3.30 -5.04
C PHE A 149 -0.50 4.02 -6.20
N VAL A 150 -1.25 4.85 -6.92
CA VAL A 150 -0.76 5.54 -8.11
C VAL A 150 -0.26 6.94 -7.80
N ALA A 151 0.85 7.33 -8.43
CA ALA A 151 1.41 8.67 -8.29
C ALA A 151 0.36 9.76 -8.65
N PRO A 152 0.27 10.85 -7.86
CA PRO A 152 1.16 11.25 -6.75
C PRO A 152 0.65 10.82 -5.37
N LEU A 153 -0.18 9.78 -5.30
CA LEU A 153 -0.75 9.20 -4.08
C LEU A 153 -0.01 7.92 -3.66
N ASP A 154 1.19 7.70 -4.19
CA ASP A 154 2.06 6.60 -3.82
C ASP A 154 2.45 6.69 -2.34
N VAL A 155 2.57 5.52 -1.71
CA VAL A 155 2.96 5.34 -0.31
C VAL A 155 4.13 4.38 -0.24
N GLU A 156 5.01 4.55 0.74
CA GLU A 156 6.20 3.71 0.95
C GLU A 156 5.90 2.33 1.55
N PHE A 157 4.62 2.00 1.77
CA PHE A 157 4.21 0.81 2.48
C PHE A 157 2.98 0.18 1.84
N GLU A 158 2.84 -1.13 2.01
CA GLU A 158 1.65 -1.82 1.52
C GLU A 158 0.46 -1.52 2.42
N ALA A 159 -0.60 -0.98 1.82
CA ALA A 159 -1.82 -0.64 2.51
C ALA A 159 -3.06 -1.00 1.70
N THR A 160 -4.10 -1.37 2.42
CA THR A 160 -5.44 -1.57 1.89
C THR A 160 -6.33 -0.38 2.24
N ILE A 161 -7.30 -0.08 1.38
CA ILE A 161 -8.30 0.96 1.64
C ILE A 161 -9.45 0.35 2.45
N SER A 162 -9.76 0.94 3.59
CA SER A 162 -10.92 0.59 4.41
C SER A 162 -11.94 1.72 4.42
N LEU A 163 -13.22 1.35 4.34
CA LEU A 163 -14.35 2.29 4.49
C LEU A 163 -14.75 2.50 5.95
N GLU A 164 -14.02 1.89 6.90
CA GLU A 164 -14.18 2.08 8.33
C GLU A 164 -13.13 3.07 8.85
N GLN A 165 -13.55 3.92 9.78
CA GLN A 165 -12.67 4.94 10.34
C GLN A 165 -11.65 4.33 11.31
N ASN A 166 -10.36 4.49 11.00
CA ASN A 166 -9.26 4.08 11.86
C ASN A 166 -8.45 5.30 12.36
N PRO A 167 -8.32 5.51 13.69
CA PRO A 167 -7.51 6.60 14.24
C PRO A 167 -6.05 6.56 13.76
N GLY A 168 -5.55 7.68 13.25
CA GLY A 168 -4.16 7.83 12.80
C GLY A 168 -3.93 7.57 11.31
N THR A 169 -4.82 6.81 10.65
CA THR A 169 -4.68 6.50 9.21
C THR A 169 -5.90 6.91 8.36
N SER A 170 -6.77 7.75 8.91
CA SER A 170 -7.96 8.27 8.23
C SER A 170 -7.65 9.40 7.25
N ILE A 171 -8.23 9.31 6.06
CA ILE A 171 -8.21 10.32 5.01
C ILE A 171 -9.57 11.03 4.94
N PHE A 172 -9.52 12.35 4.85
CA PHE A 172 -10.68 13.24 4.86
C PHE A 172 -10.75 14.03 3.55
N GLY A 173 -11.97 14.33 3.10
CA GLY A 173 -12.22 15.23 1.99
C GLY A 173 -12.12 16.70 2.39
N SER A 174 -12.20 17.58 1.40
CA SER A 174 -12.11 19.04 1.58
C SER A 174 -13.17 19.64 2.51
N ASN A 175 -14.30 18.96 2.69
CA ASN A 175 -15.37 19.31 3.63
C ASN A 175 -15.16 18.74 5.06
N LYS A 176 -13.99 18.13 5.33
CA LYS A 176 -13.68 17.37 6.56
C LYS A 176 -14.56 16.14 6.79
N SER A 177 -15.29 15.65 5.78
CA SER A 177 -15.96 14.36 5.88
C SER A 177 -14.95 13.24 5.72
N PHE A 178 -15.08 12.20 6.54
CA PHE A 178 -14.33 10.97 6.39
C PHE A 178 -14.59 10.34 5.01
N LEU A 179 -13.53 9.90 4.33
CA LEU A 179 -13.62 9.21 3.04
C LEU A 179 -13.24 7.74 3.18
N PHE A 180 -12.04 7.46 3.69
CA PHE A 180 -11.50 6.12 3.88
C PHE A 180 -10.30 6.14 4.83
N SER A 181 -9.84 4.97 5.26
CA SER A 181 -8.62 4.79 6.02
C SER A 181 -7.60 3.93 5.27
N LEU A 182 -6.32 4.27 5.42
CA LEU A 182 -5.19 3.46 4.96
C LEU A 182 -4.89 2.41 6.04
N LEU A 183 -5.13 1.13 5.77
CA LEU A 183 -4.76 0.05 6.67
C LEU A 183 -3.46 -0.56 6.20
N PRO A 184 -2.34 -0.41 6.94
CA PRO A 184 -1.13 -1.14 6.63
C PRO A 184 -1.40 -2.64 6.62
N ASN A 185 -0.86 -3.35 5.63
CA ASN A 185 -0.91 -4.81 5.64
C ASN A 185 -0.10 -5.37 6.82
N ASP A 186 -0.52 -6.54 7.32
CA ASP A 186 0.10 -7.22 8.48
C ASP A 186 1.59 -7.54 8.26
N SER A 187 1.96 -7.75 7.00
CA SER A 187 3.33 -7.91 6.53
C SER A 187 3.70 -6.73 5.63
N GLN A 188 4.83 -6.10 5.94
CA GLN A 188 5.46 -5.16 5.02
C GLN A 188 6.48 -5.95 4.21
N ILE A 189 6.40 -5.88 2.88
CA ILE A 189 7.32 -6.61 2.02
C ILE A 189 8.62 -5.80 1.92
N ALA A 190 9.70 -6.38 2.45
CA ALA A 190 11.04 -5.83 2.26
C ALA A 190 11.46 -6.02 0.80
N SER A 191 12.21 -5.05 0.26
CA SER A 191 12.79 -5.17 -1.08
C SER A 191 13.58 -6.48 -1.24
N GLU A 192 13.71 -7.00 -2.46
CA GLU A 192 14.47 -8.23 -2.72
C GLU A 192 15.87 -8.17 -2.11
N PHE A 193 16.55 -7.03 -2.23
CA PHE A 193 17.88 -6.83 -1.68
C PHE A 193 17.88 -6.81 -0.14
N GLU A 194 16.91 -6.14 0.46
CA GLU A 194 16.76 -6.06 1.92
C GLU A 194 16.45 -7.42 2.51
N SER A 195 15.58 -8.19 1.85
CA SER A 195 15.23 -9.57 2.19
C SER A 195 16.45 -10.49 2.11
N GLN A 196 17.24 -10.40 1.03
CA GLN A 196 18.48 -11.17 0.88
C GLN A 196 19.51 -10.83 1.96
N LEU A 197 19.68 -9.54 2.27
CA LEU A 197 20.61 -9.08 3.30
C LEU A 197 20.15 -9.49 4.71
N LEU A 198 18.86 -9.39 5.02
CA LEU A 198 18.27 -9.89 6.26
C LEU A 198 18.48 -11.39 6.41
N LEU A 199 18.26 -12.17 5.36
CA LEU A 199 18.51 -13.62 5.35
C LEU A 199 19.99 -13.92 5.59
N PHE A 200 20.89 -13.20 4.91
CA PHE A 200 22.33 -13.35 5.09
C PHE A 200 22.75 -13.05 6.54
N LEU A 201 22.27 -11.94 7.11
CA LEU A 201 22.55 -11.56 8.50
C LEU A 201 21.99 -12.56 9.51
N LEU A 202 20.80 -13.11 9.25
CA LEU A 202 20.20 -14.17 10.07
C LEU A 202 21.05 -15.45 10.04
N LEU A 203 21.44 -15.92 8.84
CA LEU A 203 22.30 -17.09 8.69
C LEU A 203 23.67 -16.87 9.33
N ALA A 204 24.26 -15.68 9.17
CA ALA A 204 25.52 -15.32 9.81
C ALA A 204 25.39 -15.32 11.34
N SER A 205 24.29 -14.80 11.90
CA SER A 205 24.01 -14.87 13.34
C SER A 205 23.94 -16.32 13.81
N LEU A 206 23.20 -17.19 13.11
CA LEU A 206 23.08 -18.60 13.46
C LEU A 206 24.42 -19.35 13.39
N ILE A 207 25.20 -19.15 12.33
CA ILE A 207 26.52 -19.79 12.16
C ILE A 207 27.48 -19.34 13.27
N THR A 208 27.50 -18.05 13.59
CA THR A 208 28.39 -17.51 14.61
C THR A 208 28.02 -18.00 16.01
N TRP A 209 26.73 -18.14 16.31
CA TRP A 209 26.26 -18.83 17.52
C TRP A 209 26.64 -20.31 17.56
N PHE A 210 26.49 -21.04 16.44
CA PHE A 210 26.89 -22.44 16.37
C PHE A 210 28.39 -22.63 16.61
N VAL A 211 29.24 -21.78 16.00
CA VAL A 211 30.69 -21.80 16.21
C VAL A 211 31.05 -21.44 17.66
N ALA A 212 30.39 -20.43 18.25
CA ALA A 212 30.60 -20.04 19.65
C ALA A 212 30.25 -21.18 20.61
N LEU A 213 29.12 -21.86 20.39
CA LEU A 213 28.70 -23.03 21.16
C LEU A 213 29.67 -24.19 20.98
N PHE A 214 30.02 -24.56 19.74
CA PHE A 214 30.92 -25.68 19.45
C PHE A 214 32.28 -25.50 20.12
N LYS A 215 32.90 -24.32 20.01
CA LYS A 215 34.18 -24.02 20.69
C LYS A 215 34.07 -23.96 22.21
N SER A 216 32.88 -23.71 22.76
CA SER A 216 32.62 -23.68 24.19
C SER A 216 32.30 -25.08 24.78
N THR A 217 32.07 -26.10 23.95
CA THR A 217 31.74 -27.47 24.42
C THR A 217 32.84 -28.12 25.27
N HIS A 218 34.10 -27.68 25.13
CA HIS A 218 35.23 -28.11 25.96
C HIS A 218 35.29 -27.42 27.34
N LEU A 219 34.56 -26.33 27.53
CA LEU A 219 34.53 -25.56 28.79
C LEU A 219 33.29 -25.88 29.64
N ILE A 220 32.30 -26.57 29.07
CA ILE A 220 31.01 -26.86 29.70
C ILE A 220 31.04 -28.27 30.34
N PRO A 221 30.77 -28.40 31.65
CA PRO A 221 30.77 -29.69 32.33
C PRO A 221 29.70 -30.63 31.74
N HIS A 222 30.00 -31.94 31.71
CA HIS A 222 29.19 -32.97 31.02
C HIS A 222 27.71 -32.96 31.43
N LYS A 223 27.39 -32.56 32.67
CA LYS A 223 26.02 -32.47 33.21
C LYS A 223 25.15 -31.38 32.54
N ILE A 224 25.74 -30.32 31.99
CA ILE A 224 25.00 -29.20 31.36
C ILE A 224 24.74 -29.45 29.87
N LYS A 225 25.42 -30.42 29.26
CA LYS A 225 25.28 -30.73 27.81
C LYS A 225 23.85 -31.16 27.43
N TRP A 226 23.11 -31.77 28.35
CA TRP A 226 21.71 -32.16 28.17
C TRP A 226 20.73 -30.97 28.23
N ALA A 227 21.12 -29.84 28.83
CA ALA A 227 20.27 -28.64 28.88
C ALA A 227 20.17 -27.94 27.52
N LEU A 228 21.17 -28.13 26.65
CA LEU A 228 21.26 -27.50 25.33
C LEU A 228 20.14 -27.95 24.37
N PRO A 229 19.86 -29.26 24.17
CA PRO A 229 18.73 -29.69 23.35
C PRO A 229 17.38 -29.30 23.97
N VAL A 230 17.25 -29.31 25.30
CA VAL A 230 16.03 -28.87 26.00
C VAL A 230 15.77 -27.37 25.78
N LEU A 231 16.82 -26.55 25.82
CA LEU A 231 16.76 -25.12 25.53
C LEU A 231 16.33 -24.88 24.07
N ILE A 232 16.87 -25.63 23.11
CA ILE A 232 16.51 -25.52 21.69
C ILE A 232 15.05 -25.88 21.47
N ILE A 233 14.55 -26.95 22.10
CA ILE A 233 13.14 -27.34 22.03
C ILE A 233 12.25 -26.25 22.67
N GLY A 234 12.65 -25.71 23.81
CA GLY A 234 11.94 -24.60 24.47
C GLY A 234 11.88 -23.35 23.60
N LEU A 235 13.00 -22.95 23.00
CA LEU A 235 13.08 -21.85 22.04
C LEU A 235 12.21 -22.13 20.80
N ARG A 236 12.15 -23.37 20.33
CA ARG A 236 11.29 -23.74 19.21
C ARG A 236 9.81 -23.61 19.54
N ILE A 237 9.38 -24.05 20.73
CA ILE A 237 7.99 -23.91 21.19
C ILE A 237 7.62 -22.43 21.35
N LEU A 238 8.52 -21.61 21.89
CA LEU A 238 8.32 -20.16 22.00
C LEU A 238 8.24 -19.49 20.62
N SER A 239 9.16 -19.82 19.71
CA SER A 239 9.18 -19.31 18.35
C SER A 239 7.88 -19.60 17.59
N LEU A 240 7.31 -20.80 17.77
CA LEU A 240 6.01 -21.17 17.16
C LEU A 240 4.84 -20.41 17.80
N LYS A 241 4.82 -20.26 19.12
CA LYS A 241 3.75 -19.53 19.82
C LYS A 241 3.73 -18.04 19.48
N PHE A 242 4.89 -17.43 19.27
CA PHE A 242 5.03 -16.00 18.96
C PHE A 242 5.21 -15.71 17.46
N ASN A 243 5.04 -16.71 16.60
CA ASN A 243 5.11 -16.59 15.14
C ASN A 243 6.36 -15.85 14.61
N TRP A 244 7.53 -16.08 15.22
CA TRP A 244 8.77 -15.35 14.90
C TRP A 244 9.23 -15.46 13.44
N PHE A 245 8.78 -16.50 12.73
CA PHE A 245 9.11 -16.74 11.33
C PHE A 245 7.91 -16.49 10.39
N GLY A 246 6.84 -15.84 10.86
CA GLY A 246 5.67 -15.51 10.03
C GLY A 246 6.05 -14.74 8.76
N PHE A 247 7.06 -13.87 8.85
CA PHE A 247 7.60 -13.10 7.71
C PHE A 247 8.18 -13.96 6.56
N MET A 248 8.48 -15.25 6.80
CA MET A 248 8.97 -16.15 5.74
C MET A 248 7.84 -16.85 4.98
N GLY A 249 6.62 -16.90 5.54
CA GLY A 249 5.47 -17.60 4.95
C GLY A 249 4.98 -17.01 3.62
N GLU A 250 5.32 -15.76 3.35
CA GLU A 250 4.89 -15.02 2.15
C GLU A 250 6.00 -14.86 1.11
N THR A 251 7.19 -15.44 1.35
CA THR A 251 8.22 -15.50 0.33
C THR A 251 7.78 -16.42 -0.81
N GLN A 252 7.74 -15.90 -2.03
CA GLN A 252 7.28 -16.55 -3.27
C GLN A 252 7.98 -17.88 -3.63
N GLY A 253 8.94 -18.36 -2.82
CA GLY A 253 9.63 -19.63 -3.03
C GLY A 253 8.85 -20.90 -2.62
N PHE A 254 7.60 -20.77 -2.14
CA PHE A 254 6.75 -21.91 -1.74
C PHE A 254 5.37 -21.93 -2.41
N GLN A 255 5.18 -21.23 -3.53
CA GLN A 255 4.03 -21.44 -4.44
C GLN A 255 4.50 -22.02 -5.77
#